data_AF-A0AAW1Y595-F1
#
_entry.id   AF-A0AAW1Y595-F1
#
_cell.length_a   1.000
_cell.length_b   1.000
_cell.length_c   1.000
_cell.angle_alpha   90.00
_cell.angle_beta   90.00
_cell.angle_gamma   90.00
#
_symmetry.space_group_name_H-M   'P 1'
#
loop_
_entity.id
_entity.type
_entity.pdbx_description
1 polymer ?
#
loop_
_entity_poly.entity_id
_entity_poly.type
_entity_poly.pdbx_seq_one_letter_code
_entity_poly.pdbx_strand_id
1 'polypeptide(L)'
;MEHTQRELTLEEKEEEEHAKVEGWKYVLGFSKIAVVKCAIELGIADAIENHGSPMTLLELSSTLKCDLSSLYRIMRFLVHHQIFNEIQPKIQLGSKSYAQTALSRLLLKSGKTSMAALILMESSPVMLASWHGLSSLVQGNGTSTPPV
;
A
#
# COMPACT_ATOMS: atom_id res chain seq x y z
N MET A 1 41.43 22.95 -13.89
CA MET A 1 40.51 23.82 -13.13
C MET A 1 39.10 23.76 -13.69
N GLU A 2 38.85 24.04 -14.98
CA GLU A 2 37.48 23.93 -15.55
C GLU A 2 36.89 22.51 -15.55
N HIS A 3 37.70 21.47 -15.80
CA HIS A 3 37.23 20.08 -15.81
C HIS A 3 36.72 19.63 -14.43
N THR A 4 37.51 19.91 -13.38
CA THR A 4 37.17 19.64 -11.98
C THR A 4 35.92 20.40 -11.54
N GLN A 5 35.76 21.64 -11.99
CA GLN A 5 34.58 22.43 -11.66
C GLN A 5 33.32 21.91 -12.38
N ARG A 6 33.45 21.41 -13.61
CA ARG A 6 32.36 20.73 -14.32
C ARG A 6 31.99 19.40 -13.65
N GLU A 7 32.96 18.61 -13.22
CA GLU A 7 32.72 17.35 -12.48
C GLU A 7 31.98 17.61 -11.17
N LEU A 8 32.43 18.57 -10.35
CA LEU A 8 31.74 18.96 -9.11
C LEU A 8 30.29 19.42 -9.36
N THR A 9 30.05 20.23 -10.40
CA THR A 9 28.68 20.67 -10.73
C THR A 9 27.78 19.54 -11.25
N LEU A 10 28.36 18.47 -11.81
CA LEU A 10 27.60 17.29 -12.23
C LEU A 10 27.26 16.41 -11.02
N GLU A 11 28.20 16.20 -10.10
CA GLU A 11 27.98 15.45 -8.86
C GLU A 11 26.91 16.11 -7.97
N GLU A 12 26.96 17.45 -7.80
CA GLU A 12 25.93 18.20 -7.06
C GLU A 12 24.55 18.06 -7.69
N LYS A 13 24.48 18.04 -9.02
CA LYS A 13 23.22 17.89 -9.75
C LYS A 13 22.66 16.47 -9.63
N GLU A 14 23.52 15.45 -9.70
CA GLU A 14 23.14 14.06 -9.48
C GLU A 14 22.63 13.84 -8.04
N GLU A 15 23.27 14.46 -7.05
CA GLU A 15 22.82 14.44 -5.66
C GLU A 15 21.43 15.07 -5.51
N GLU A 16 21.20 16.25 -6.12
CA GLU A 16 19.90 16.94 -6.08
C GLU A 16 18.78 16.09 -6.72
N GLU A 17 19.08 15.46 -7.86
CA GLU A 17 18.13 14.57 -8.54
C GLU A 17 17.80 13.34 -7.68
N HIS A 18 18.82 12.74 -7.05
CA HIS A 18 18.62 11.64 -6.12
C HIS A 18 17.79 12.05 -4.89
N ALA A 19 18.06 13.22 -4.31
CA ALA A 19 17.32 13.75 -3.17
C ALA A 19 15.83 13.98 -3.50
N LYS A 20 15.51 14.41 -4.72
CA LYS A 20 14.11 14.54 -5.19
C LYS A 20 13.41 13.20 -5.26
N VAL A 21 14.07 12.15 -5.77
CA VAL A 21 13.51 10.79 -5.84
C VAL A 21 13.25 10.24 -4.44
N GLU A 22 14.20 10.42 -3.51
CA GLU A 22 14.02 10.02 -2.12
C GLU A 22 12.90 10.82 -1.44
N GLY A 23 12.79 12.12 -1.71
CA GLY A 23 11.72 12.98 -1.21
C GLY A 23 10.32 12.43 -1.51
N TRP A 24 10.10 11.91 -2.72
CA TRP A 24 8.82 11.30 -3.10
C TRP A 24 8.44 10.08 -2.27
N LYS A 25 9.41 9.33 -1.72
CA LYS A 25 9.13 8.20 -0.84
C LYS A 25 8.48 8.66 0.48
N TYR A 26 8.86 9.83 0.98
CA TYR A 26 8.24 10.42 2.18
C TYR A 26 6.86 11.00 1.85
N VAL A 27 6.73 11.70 0.73
CA VAL A 27 5.44 12.26 0.26
C VAL A 27 4.39 11.15 0.06
N LEU A 28 4.78 10.03 -0.54
CA LEU A 28 3.89 8.91 -0.87
C LEU A 28 4.00 7.73 0.12
N GLY A 29 4.71 7.91 1.24
CA GLY A 29 5.00 6.83 2.18
C GLY A 29 3.76 6.19 2.78
N PHE A 30 2.72 7.00 3.01
CA PHE A 30 1.44 6.54 3.55
C PHE A 30 0.57 5.78 2.53
N SER A 31 0.78 6.00 1.23
CA SER A 31 -0.09 5.43 0.19
C SER A 31 -0.13 3.91 0.22
N LYS A 32 1.00 3.25 0.53
CA LYS A 32 1.06 1.78 0.62
C LYS A 32 0.15 1.23 1.72
N ILE A 33 0.26 1.76 2.94
CA ILE A 33 -0.56 1.27 4.06
C ILE A 33 -2.04 1.59 3.84
N ALA A 34 -2.37 2.75 3.23
CA ALA A 34 -3.73 3.11 2.90
C ALA A 34 -4.39 2.14 1.91
N VAL A 35 -3.67 1.73 0.85
CA VAL A 35 -4.18 0.77 -0.14
C VAL A 35 -4.30 -0.64 0.46
N VAL A 36 -3.34 -1.06 1.30
CA VAL A 36 -3.43 -2.35 2.00
C VAL A 36 -4.61 -2.38 2.98
N LYS A 37 -4.80 -1.31 3.75
CA LYS A 37 -5.97 -1.14 4.61
C LYS A 37 -7.27 -1.29 3.81
N CYS A 38 -7.39 -0.59 2.69
CA CYS A 38 -8.54 -0.70 1.79
C CYS A 38 -8.75 -2.15 1.32
N ALA A 39 -7.69 -2.87 0.93
CA ALA A 39 -7.79 -4.27 0.52
C ALA A 39 -8.31 -5.20 1.64
N ILE A 40 -7.89 -4.96 2.90
CA ILE A 40 -8.38 -5.67 4.08
C ILE A 40 -9.85 -5.31 4.34
N GLU A 41 -10.20 -4.03 4.37
CA GLU A 41 -11.56 -3.56 4.64
C GLU A 41 -12.56 -4.15 3.65
N LEU A 42 -12.24 -4.05 2.35
CA LEU A 42 -13.02 -4.64 1.27
C LEU A 42 -13.05 -6.18 1.30
N GLY A 43 -12.10 -6.84 1.98
CA GLY A 43 -12.03 -8.29 2.04
C GLY A 43 -11.57 -8.92 0.72
N ILE A 44 -10.68 -8.26 -0.02
CA ILE A 44 -10.15 -8.77 -1.30
C ILE A 44 -9.46 -10.12 -1.10
N ALA A 45 -8.61 -10.21 -0.07
CA ALA A 45 -7.89 -11.45 0.23
C ALA A 45 -8.88 -12.57 0.58
N ASP A 46 -9.85 -12.30 1.45
CA ASP A 46 -10.84 -13.29 1.87
C ASP A 46 -11.70 -13.76 0.68
N ALA A 47 -12.07 -12.87 -0.24
CA ALA A 47 -12.83 -13.23 -1.43
C ALA A 47 -12.09 -14.22 -2.34
N ILE A 48 -10.80 -13.95 -2.62
CA ILE A 48 -9.99 -14.86 -3.46
C ILE A 48 -9.74 -16.18 -2.74
N GLU A 49 -9.50 -16.16 -1.43
CA GLU A 49 -9.29 -17.38 -0.63
C GLU A 49 -10.56 -18.25 -0.61
N ASN A 50 -11.72 -17.65 -0.34
CA ASN A 50 -13.00 -18.36 -0.29
C ASN A 50 -13.44 -18.87 -1.66
N HIS A 51 -13.04 -18.22 -2.75
CA HIS A 51 -13.27 -18.71 -4.10
C HIS A 51 -12.41 -19.95 -4.43
N GLY A 52 -11.27 -20.13 -3.75
CA GLY A 52 -10.39 -21.29 -3.90
C GLY A 52 -9.59 -21.33 -5.21
N SER A 53 -9.74 -20.32 -6.07
CA SER A 53 -9.02 -20.21 -7.34
C SER A 53 -8.80 -18.74 -7.73
N PRO A 54 -7.94 -18.44 -8.72
CA PRO A 54 -7.73 -17.06 -9.16
C PRO A 54 -9.01 -16.42 -9.70
N MET A 55 -9.34 -15.21 -9.25
CA MET A 55 -10.57 -14.50 -9.64
C MET A 55 -10.29 -13.41 -10.68
N THR A 56 -11.16 -13.27 -11.68
CA THR A 56 -11.14 -12.13 -12.59
C THR A 56 -11.57 -10.84 -11.88
N LEU A 57 -11.25 -9.70 -12.49
CA LEU A 57 -11.68 -8.40 -11.97
C LEU A 57 -13.21 -8.28 -11.86
N LEU A 58 -13.94 -8.84 -12.83
CA LEU A 58 -15.41 -8.82 -12.85
C LEU A 58 -16.00 -9.66 -11.72
N GLU A 59 -15.45 -10.86 -11.49
CA GLU A 59 -15.87 -11.72 -10.38
C GLU A 59 -15.59 -11.07 -9.02
N LEU A 60 -14.42 -10.45 -8.86
CA LEU A 60 -14.11 -9.69 -7.65
C LEU A 60 -15.08 -8.51 -7.46
N SER A 61 -15.30 -7.69 -8.49
CA SER A 61 -16.23 -6.56 -8.43
C SER A 61 -17.65 -7.01 -8.06
N SER A 62 -18.14 -8.11 -8.65
CA SER A 62 -19.44 -8.69 -8.34
C SER A 62 -19.52 -9.22 -6.90
N THR A 63 -18.45 -9.88 -6.43
CA THR A 63 -18.41 -10.50 -5.09
C THR A 63 -18.34 -9.44 -3.99
N LEU A 64 -17.49 -8.43 -4.21
CA LEU A 64 -17.24 -7.34 -3.26
C LEU A 64 -18.23 -6.18 -3.40
N LYS A 65 -19.10 -6.22 -4.42
CA LYS A 65 -20.05 -5.14 -4.77
C LYS A 65 -19.37 -3.78 -4.92
N CYS A 66 -18.23 -3.77 -5.60
CA CYS A 66 -17.37 -2.59 -5.78
C CYS A 66 -17.39 -2.11 -7.23
N ASP A 67 -17.17 -0.80 -7.44
CA ASP A 67 -16.95 -0.23 -8.77
C ASP A 67 -15.73 -0.86 -9.45
N LEU A 68 -15.90 -1.27 -10.72
CA LEU A 68 -14.91 -2.01 -11.48
C LEU A 68 -13.65 -1.18 -11.74
N SER A 69 -13.81 0.11 -12.05
CA SER A 69 -12.69 1.01 -12.39
C SER A 69 -11.83 1.32 -11.16
N SER A 70 -12.48 1.59 -10.03
CA SER A 70 -11.81 1.83 -8.76
C SER A 70 -11.10 0.58 -8.26
N LEU A 71 -11.76 -0.57 -8.31
CA LEU A 71 -11.16 -1.85 -7.93
C LEU A 71 -9.96 -2.20 -8.81
N TYR A 72 -10.04 -1.95 -10.12
CA TYR A 72 -8.92 -2.15 -11.04
C TYR A 72 -7.67 -1.38 -10.61
N ARG A 73 -7.83 -0.10 -10.23
CA ARG A 73 -6.70 0.74 -9.79
C ARG A 73 -6.06 0.20 -8.51
N ILE A 74 -6.87 -0.25 -7.55
CA ILE A 74 -6.41 -0.88 -6.31
C ILE A 74 -5.67 -2.19 -6.62
N MET A 75 -6.25 -3.08 -7.42
CA MET A 75 -5.62 -4.34 -7.80
C MET A 75 -4.32 -4.14 -8.56
N ARG A 76 -4.27 -3.17 -9.49
CA ARG A 76 -3.05 -2.81 -10.21
C ARG A 76 -1.93 -2.38 -9.25
N PHE A 77 -2.26 -1.56 -8.25
CA PHE A 77 -1.30 -1.15 -7.22
C PHE A 77 -0.81 -2.36 -6.41
N LEU A 78 -1.73 -3.18 -5.92
CA LEU A 78 -1.39 -4.34 -5.10
C LEU A 78 -0.55 -5.38 -5.85
N VAL A 79 -0.84 -5.61 -7.14
CA VAL A 79 -0.06 -6.48 -8.02
C VAL A 79 1.34 -5.92 -8.27
N HIS A 80 1.45 -4.62 -8.54
CA HIS A 80 2.75 -3.97 -8.72
C HIS A 80 3.64 -4.10 -7.47
N HIS A 81 3.02 -4.05 -6.29
CA HIS A 81 3.69 -4.28 -5.01
C HIS A 81 3.82 -5.76 -4.61
N GLN A 82 3.52 -6.69 -5.52
CA GLN A 82 3.65 -8.13 -5.32
C GLN A 82 2.82 -8.68 -4.14
N ILE A 83 1.77 -7.96 -3.75
CA ILE A 83 0.84 -8.42 -2.72
C ILE A 83 -0.08 -9.47 -3.31
N PHE A 84 -0.61 -9.24 -4.52
CA PHE A 84 -1.34 -10.24 -5.29
C PHE A 84 -0.59 -10.56 -6.58
N ASN A 85 -0.82 -11.75 -7.13
CA ASN A 85 -0.31 -12.10 -8.45
C ASN A 85 -1.38 -11.84 -9.51
N GLU A 86 -0.98 -11.29 -10.65
CA GLU A 86 -1.80 -11.26 -11.86
C GLU A 86 -1.42 -12.44 -12.75
N ILE A 87 -2.40 -13.27 -13.08
CA ILE A 87 -2.25 -14.39 -14.00
C ILE A 87 -2.75 -13.94 -15.36
N GLN A 88 -1.84 -13.96 -16.34
CA GLN A 88 -2.21 -13.69 -17.72
C GLN A 88 -2.98 -14.87 -18.29
N PRO A 89 -4.02 -14.60 -19.10
CA PRO A 89 -4.78 -15.65 -19.75
C PRO A 89 -3.88 -16.38 -20.77
N LYS A 90 -4.05 -17.70 -20.87
CA LYS A 90 -3.36 -18.52 -21.89
C LYS A 90 -3.82 -18.20 -23.32
N ILE A 91 -5.00 -17.58 -23.45
CA ILE A 91 -5.60 -17.18 -24.72
C ILE A 91 -5.65 -15.65 -24.74
N GLN A 92 -5.29 -15.02 -25.87
CA GLN A 92 -5.21 -13.56 -26.00
C GLN A 92 -6.51 -12.81 -25.65
N LEU A 93 -7.66 -13.49 -25.72
CA LEU A 93 -8.99 -12.93 -25.40
C LEU A 93 -9.45 -13.17 -23.95
N GLY A 94 -8.66 -13.88 -23.14
CA GLY A 94 -9.05 -14.15 -21.76
C GLY A 94 -8.98 -12.89 -20.88
N SER A 95 -9.74 -12.89 -19.79
CA SER A 95 -9.62 -11.85 -18.77
C SER A 95 -8.46 -12.16 -17.83
N LYS A 96 -7.73 -11.13 -17.40
CA LYS A 96 -6.72 -11.24 -16.33
C LYS A 96 -7.40 -11.73 -15.05
N SER A 97 -6.75 -12.64 -14.34
CA SER A 97 -7.20 -13.09 -13.02
C SER A 97 -6.15 -12.82 -11.95
N TYR A 98 -6.60 -12.76 -10.70
CA TYR A 98 -5.79 -12.41 -9.54
C TYR A 98 -5.72 -13.57 -8.57
N ALA A 99 -4.52 -13.87 -8.10
CA ALA A 99 -4.24 -14.97 -7.20
C ALA A 99 -3.52 -14.50 -5.93
N GLN A 100 -3.69 -15.29 -4.87
CA GLN A 100 -3.01 -15.09 -3.59
C GLN A 100 -1.49 -15.29 -3.70
N THR A 101 -0.71 -14.42 -3.07
CA THR A 101 0.69 -14.65 -2.71
C THR A 101 0.80 -15.02 -1.23
N ALA A 102 2.02 -15.27 -0.74
CA ALA A 102 2.25 -15.40 0.69
C ALA A 102 1.94 -14.10 1.45
N LEU A 103 2.18 -12.94 0.84
CA LEU A 103 1.96 -11.64 1.46
C LEU A 103 0.48 -11.29 1.57
N SER A 104 -0.32 -11.53 0.52
CA SER A 104 -1.77 -11.31 0.60
C SER A 104 -2.47 -12.25 1.59
N ARG A 105 -1.95 -13.46 1.83
CA ARG A 105 -2.48 -14.36 2.87
C ARG A 105 -2.28 -13.82 4.29
N LEU A 106 -1.31 -12.93 4.52
CA LEU A 106 -1.18 -12.22 5.79
C LEU A 106 -2.30 -11.17 5.98
N LEU A 107 -3.05 -10.82 4.92
CA LEU A 107 -4.12 -9.83 4.95
C LEU A 107 -5.51 -10.44 5.20
N LEU A 108 -5.62 -11.78 5.31
CA LEU A 108 -6.89 -12.46 5.61
C LEU A 108 -7.45 -12.01 6.95
N LYS A 109 -8.76 -11.77 7.05
CA LYS A 109 -9.39 -11.31 8.31
C LYS A 109 -9.32 -12.38 9.40
N SER A 110 -9.37 -13.65 9.00
CA SER A 110 -9.28 -14.79 9.91
C SER A 110 -8.19 -15.75 9.43
N GLY A 111 -7.05 -15.76 10.13
CA GLY A 111 -5.95 -16.68 9.85
C GLY A 111 -4.94 -16.69 10.99
N LYS A 112 -4.33 -17.85 11.28
CA LYS A 112 -3.39 -18.02 12.40
C LYS A 112 -2.19 -17.07 12.34
N THR A 113 -1.75 -16.70 11.13
CA THR A 113 -0.63 -15.80 10.86
C THR A 113 -1.08 -14.46 10.29
N SER A 114 -2.36 -14.11 10.43
CA SER A 114 -2.89 -12.85 9.90
C SER A 114 -2.25 -11.65 10.60
N MET A 115 -1.86 -10.66 9.80
CA MET A 115 -1.43 -9.34 10.23
C MET A 115 -2.52 -8.29 10.02
N ALA A 116 -3.70 -8.66 9.51
CA ALA A 116 -4.77 -7.74 9.18
C ALA A 116 -5.19 -6.87 10.38
N ALA A 117 -5.35 -7.46 11.56
CA ALA A 117 -5.71 -6.74 12.78
C ALA A 117 -4.66 -5.68 13.17
N LEU A 118 -3.37 -6.01 13.07
CA LEU A 118 -2.29 -5.07 13.37
C LEU A 118 -2.23 -3.94 12.34
N ILE A 119 -2.39 -4.24 11.05
CA ILE A 119 -2.42 -3.23 9.99
C ILE A 119 -3.61 -2.27 10.18
N LEU A 120 -4.80 -2.80 10.50
CA LEU A 120 -5.98 -1.98 10.79
C LEU A 120 -5.79 -1.13 12.05
N MET A 121 -5.15 -1.68 13.09
CA MET A 121 -4.82 -0.96 14.32
C MET A 121 -3.86 0.19 14.03
N GLU A 122 -2.70 -0.06 13.42
CA GLU A 122 -1.68 0.95 13.12
C GLU A 122 -2.17 2.05 12.17
N SER A 123 -3.12 1.72 11.29
CA SER A 123 -3.76 2.68 10.39
C SER A 123 -5.06 3.30 10.93
N SER A 124 -5.36 3.11 12.21
CA SER A 124 -6.52 3.70 12.88
C SER A 124 -6.29 5.19 13.20
N PRO A 125 -7.34 6.01 13.25
CA PRO A 125 -7.20 7.42 13.64
C PRO A 125 -6.53 7.62 15.01
N VAL A 126 -6.81 6.72 15.96
CA VAL A 126 -6.24 6.76 17.31
C VAL A 126 -4.74 6.54 17.28
N MET A 127 -4.26 5.53 16.54
CA MET A 127 -2.83 5.29 16.41
C MET A 127 -2.13 6.40 15.63
N LEU A 128 -2.73 6.89 14.53
CA LEU A 128 -2.21 7.99 13.73
C LEU A 128 -2.12 9.32 14.50
N ALA A 129 -3.05 9.60 15.42
CA ALA A 129 -3.01 10.80 16.25
C ALA A 129 -1.72 10.92 17.06
N SER A 130 -1.21 9.81 17.59
CA SER A 130 0.06 9.77 18.32
C SER A 130 1.24 10.17 17.44
N TRP A 131 1.27 9.72 16.18
CA TRP A 131 2.30 10.09 15.20
C TRP A 131 2.25 11.57 14.85
N HIS A 132 1.05 12.15 14.73
CA HIS A 132 0.87 13.59 14.49
C HIS A 132 1.33 14.46 15.68
N GLY A 133 1.26 13.94 16.90
CA GLY A 133 1.66 14.65 18.12
C GLY A 133 3.17 14.63 18.40
N LEU A 134 3.99 13.89 17.64
CA LEU A 134 5.41 13.68 17.95
C LEU A 134 6.21 14.97 18.10
N SER A 135 6.02 15.96 17.22
CA SER A 135 6.73 17.24 17.33
C SER A 135 6.42 17.96 18.64
N SER A 136 5.15 17.96 19.08
CA SER A 136 4.74 18.57 20.35
C SER A 136 5.32 17.85 21.55
N LEU A 137 5.41 16.50 21.49
CA LEU A 137 6.01 15.68 22.53
C LEU A 137 7.51 15.98 22.66
N VAL A 138 8.24 16.02 21.55
CA VAL A 138 9.68 16.30 21.53
C VAL A 138 9.98 17.73 22.02
N GLN A 139 9.11 18.69 21.69
CA GLN A 139 9.23 20.06 22.19
C GLN A 139 8.93 20.22 23.69
N GLY A 140 8.44 19.18 24.37
CA GLY A 140 8.03 19.27 25.77
C GLY A 140 6.72 20.04 25.99
N ASN A 141 5.99 20.36 24.91
CA ASN A 141 4.70 21.05 24.94
C ASN A 141 3.51 20.09 25.09
N GLY A 142 3.77 18.80 25.33
CA GLY A 142 2.75 17.78 25.53
C GLY A 142 1.97 18.03 26.82
N THR A 143 0.89 18.82 26.72
CA THR A 143 -0.06 19.03 27.80
C THR A 143 -0.72 17.70 28.13
N SER A 144 -0.53 17.26 29.38
CA SER A 144 -1.38 16.28 30.05
C SER A 144 -2.83 16.76 30.07
N THR A 145 -3.66 16.38 29.09
CA THR A 145 -5.12 16.14 29.24
C THR A 145 -5.79 15.84 27.88
N PRO A 146 -6.59 14.76 27.76
CA PRO A 146 -7.54 14.61 26.65
C PRO A 146 -8.84 15.38 26.95
N PRO A 147 -9.53 15.97 25.95
CA PRO A 147 -10.88 16.48 26.13
C PRO A 147 -11.90 15.32 26.16
N VAL A 148 -12.90 15.51 27.03
CA VAL A 148 -14.05 14.64 27.33
C VAL A 148 -15.02 14.55 26.16
#